data_AF-A0A024WAU8-F1
#
_entry.id   AF-A0A024WAU8-F1
#
_cell.length_a   1.000
_cell.length_b   1.000
_cell.length_c   1.000
_cell.angle_alpha   90.00
_cell.angle_beta   90.00
_cell.angle_gamma   90.00
#
_symmetry.space_group_name_H-M   'P 1'
#
loop_
_entity.id
_entity.type
_entity.pdbx_description
1 polymer ?
#
loop_
_entity_poly.entity_id
_entity_poly.type
_entity_poly.pdbx_seq_one_letter_code
_entity_poly.pdbx_strand_id
1 'polypeptide(L)'
;MDFKKFSKIYEESVTDSENDKSSIGTDMYEINMNRKMSNISISRNSTINEEEILSEYRLCKILLIKLMYALLFLLIALIIQGFFMIYSDSYYKSNTQPLSDRIHDLFGNPPKWISYKLSNTLIAILTLSFLKIILFNSIYLSIAIICRFLYIVGSFYIIRGLLIYVTSLPATLETCLPLESGNFLFNLLQIIKINTNLVYVCADLIVSGHSFSTTIFLMFSFYYINNVIIKFIIFTFSCFIYAIIIIGFIHYTSDVLLGIIFGVFMFSFYHIMLDISSQYYIFNKLFEIKIISNNKNIHAKPFFLRFFVARIFFKIIPYLEGLNYTLDYAINKNNDLSTFCNCDHDNNKIPLFSFYKPITEDKIIINYSDHLYHSYAGDGTINFLFWKFLKTIKKGLHK
;
A
#
# COMPACT_ATOMS: atom_id res chain seq x y z
N MET A 1 -16.03 44.65 24.17
CA MET A 1 -17.48 44.80 24.38
C MET A 1 -18.11 45.02 23.02
N ASP A 2 -18.92 44.06 22.59
CA ASP A 2 -19.95 44.02 21.55
C ASP A 2 -19.66 44.14 20.03
N PHE A 3 -19.76 42.95 19.42
CA PHE A 3 -20.23 42.60 18.08
C PHE A 3 -21.64 43.18 17.76
N LYS A 4 -21.80 43.88 16.62
CA LYS A 4 -22.98 43.86 15.70
C LYS A 4 -22.95 45.07 14.75
N LYS A 5 -22.39 44.94 13.53
CA LYS A 5 -22.76 45.85 12.41
C LYS A 5 -22.31 45.45 11.00
N PHE A 6 -22.27 44.15 10.64
CA PHE A 6 -21.82 43.74 9.29
C PHE A 6 -22.83 42.91 8.48
N SER A 7 -24.12 43.08 8.73
CA SER A 7 -25.19 42.40 7.97
C SER A 7 -26.22 43.40 7.44
N LYS A 8 -25.91 44.19 6.40
CA LYS A 8 -26.97 44.90 5.65
C LYS A 8 -26.62 45.51 4.29
N ILE A 9 -25.65 44.99 3.53
CA ILE A 9 -25.41 45.51 2.18
C ILE A 9 -25.23 44.33 1.23
N TYR A 10 -25.96 44.38 0.11
CA TYR A 10 -26.13 43.37 -0.94
C TYR A 10 -27.37 42.46 -0.83
N GLU A 11 -28.54 43.09 -0.72
CA GLU A 11 -29.77 42.67 -1.41
C GLU A 11 -30.16 43.83 -2.34
N GLU A 12 -30.02 43.67 -3.66
CA GLU A 12 -30.92 44.25 -4.68
C GLU A 12 -30.49 43.89 -6.11
N SER A 13 -31.51 43.71 -6.98
CA SER A 13 -31.48 43.63 -8.45
C SER A 13 -31.09 42.25 -9.04
N VAL A 14 -31.78 41.60 -9.99
CA VAL A 14 -32.63 42.03 -11.13
C VAL A 14 -33.55 40.87 -11.59
N THR A 15 -34.83 41.23 -11.81
CA THR A 15 -35.97 40.73 -12.64
C THR A 15 -36.03 39.36 -13.35
N ASP A 16 -37.26 38.81 -13.31
CA ASP A 16 -37.84 37.73 -14.12
C ASP A 16 -37.93 38.01 -15.64
N SER A 17 -37.86 36.96 -16.46
CA SER A 17 -38.67 36.82 -17.70
C SER A 17 -38.80 35.35 -18.12
N GLU A 18 -40.05 34.94 -18.39
CA GLU A 18 -40.46 33.64 -18.96
C GLU A 18 -40.46 33.72 -20.51
N ASN A 19 -40.00 32.68 -21.22
CA ASN A 19 -40.81 31.85 -22.13
C ASN A 19 -40.03 30.96 -23.13
N ASP A 20 -40.62 29.78 -23.34
CA ASP A 20 -40.70 28.94 -24.54
C ASP A 20 -39.74 27.76 -24.84
N LYS A 21 -40.42 26.70 -25.31
CA LYS A 21 -40.12 25.27 -25.38
C LYS A 21 -39.63 24.83 -26.78
N SER A 22 -38.80 23.79 -26.83
CA SER A 22 -38.86 22.59 -27.72
C SER A 22 -37.44 22.03 -27.97
N SER A 23 -36.96 21.00 -27.25
CA SER A 23 -37.16 19.56 -27.46
C SER A 23 -36.06 18.87 -28.32
N ILE A 24 -35.41 17.87 -27.69
CA ILE A 24 -34.84 16.60 -28.22
C ILE A 24 -33.31 16.53 -28.36
N GLY A 25 -32.71 15.70 -27.49
CA GLY A 25 -31.33 15.21 -27.57
C GLY A 25 -30.74 14.74 -26.23
N THR A 26 -31.55 14.11 -25.36
CA THR A 26 -31.19 13.70 -23.99
C THR A 26 -30.56 12.30 -23.94
N ASP A 27 -29.26 12.25 -23.67
CA ASP A 27 -28.61 11.20 -22.87
C ASP A 27 -27.64 11.90 -21.92
N MET A 28 -28.20 12.53 -20.89
CA MET A 28 -27.44 13.25 -19.88
C MET A 28 -28.10 12.97 -18.52
N TYR A 29 -27.39 12.25 -17.65
CA TYR A 29 -27.81 12.05 -16.27
C TYR A 29 -27.73 13.39 -15.53
N GLU A 30 -28.82 14.14 -15.57
CA GLU A 30 -29.00 15.40 -14.87
C GLU A 30 -29.31 15.13 -13.40
N ILE A 31 -28.31 15.34 -12.52
CA ILE A 31 -28.54 15.39 -11.07
C ILE A 31 -29.05 16.80 -10.76
N ASN A 32 -30.37 16.96 -10.80
CA ASN A 32 -31.01 18.22 -10.43
C ASN A 32 -31.00 18.38 -8.90
N MET A 33 -29.89 18.87 -8.35
CA MET A 33 -29.79 19.24 -6.94
C MET A 33 -30.36 20.65 -6.74
N ASN A 34 -31.68 20.76 -6.87
CA ASN A 34 -32.39 22.02 -6.71
C ASN A 34 -32.27 22.56 -5.28
N ARG A 35 -31.53 23.67 -5.16
CA ARG A 35 -31.76 24.82 -4.26
C ARG A 35 -32.22 24.48 -2.83
N LYS A 36 -31.41 23.72 -2.09
CA LYS A 36 -31.46 23.68 -0.61
C LYS A 36 -30.08 23.64 0.07
N MET A 37 -29.03 24.03 -0.65
CA MET A 37 -27.65 24.05 -0.14
C MET A 37 -27.25 25.41 0.46
N SER A 38 -28.13 26.42 0.46
CA SER A 38 -27.89 27.70 1.16
C SER A 38 -28.25 27.65 2.65
N ASN A 39 -28.93 26.59 3.10
CA ASN A 39 -29.32 26.37 4.49
C ASN A 39 -28.67 25.13 5.13
N ILE A 40 -27.65 24.53 4.49
CA ILE A 40 -26.66 23.76 5.25
C ILE A 40 -25.75 24.81 5.89
N SER A 41 -26.30 25.52 6.88
CA SER A 41 -25.51 25.88 8.03
C SER A 41 -24.88 24.57 8.46
N ILE A 42 -23.60 24.37 8.13
CA ILE A 42 -22.75 23.39 8.79
C ILE A 42 -23.16 23.49 10.23
N SER A 43 -23.80 22.43 10.72
CA SER A 43 -24.16 22.30 12.12
C SER A 43 -22.84 22.39 12.87
N ARG A 44 -22.48 23.62 13.23
CA ARG A 44 -21.25 23.98 13.91
C ARG A 44 -21.32 23.58 15.39
N ASN A 45 -22.39 22.86 15.74
CA ASN A 45 -22.80 22.38 17.05
C ASN A 45 -23.34 20.94 16.96
N SER A 46 -22.84 20.07 16.07
CA SER A 46 -22.65 18.71 16.56
C SER A 46 -21.50 18.83 17.53
N THR A 47 -21.85 18.87 18.81
CA THR A 47 -20.98 18.36 19.86
C THR A 47 -20.36 17.10 19.28
N ILE A 48 -19.11 17.20 18.85
CA ILE A 48 -18.22 16.06 18.70
C ILE A 48 -18.27 15.51 20.11
N ASN A 49 -19.20 14.57 20.33
CA ASN A 49 -19.25 13.74 21.52
C ASN A 49 -17.81 13.40 21.79
N GLU A 50 -17.38 13.57 23.02
CA GLU A 50 -16.05 13.27 23.54
C GLU A 50 -15.54 11.93 23.00
N GLU A 51 -15.10 11.91 21.73
CA GLU A 51 -14.48 10.81 21.03
C GLU A 51 -13.08 10.84 21.63
N GLU A 52 -13.01 10.21 22.79
CA GLU A 52 -11.83 9.79 23.53
C GLU A 52 -10.55 10.26 22.85
N ILE A 53 -10.08 11.46 23.21
CA ILE A 53 -8.95 12.13 22.57
C ILE A 53 -7.83 11.11 22.39
N LEU A 54 -7.62 10.67 21.16
CA LEU A 54 -6.69 9.59 20.88
C LEU A 54 -5.28 10.13 21.12
N SER A 55 -4.68 9.76 22.25
CA SER A 55 -3.32 10.18 22.56
C SER A 55 -2.31 9.54 21.60
N GLU A 56 -1.20 10.24 21.34
CA GLU A 56 -0.08 9.74 20.53
C GLU A 56 0.38 8.34 20.96
N TYR A 57 0.48 8.14 22.28
CA TYR A 57 0.87 6.86 22.87
C TYR A 57 -0.13 5.74 22.54
N ARG A 58 -1.43 6.04 22.58
CA ARG A 58 -2.47 5.05 22.25
C ARG A 58 -2.48 4.70 20.77
N LEU A 59 -2.30 5.68 19.88
CA LEU A 59 -2.14 5.43 18.44
C LEU A 59 -0.91 4.55 18.18
N CYS A 60 0.24 4.88 18.77
CA CYS A 60 1.47 4.10 18.63
C CYS A 60 1.28 2.65 19.12
N LYS A 61 0.63 2.45 20.28
CA LYS A 61 0.32 1.11 20.82
C LYS A 61 -0.54 0.30 19.86
N ILE A 62 -1.58 0.90 19.27
CA ILE A 62 -2.45 0.23 18.29
C ILE A 62 -1.65 -0.21 17.07
N LEU A 63 -0.82 0.68 16.50
CA LEU A 63 0.00 0.37 15.33
C LEU A 63 1.03 -0.73 15.61
N LEU A 64 1.65 -0.74 16.80
CA LEU A 64 2.57 -1.81 17.21
C LEU A 64 1.88 -3.17 17.34
N ILE A 65 0.65 -3.21 17.87
CA ILE A 65 -0.14 -4.44 17.91
C ILE A 65 -0.42 -4.94 16.48
N LYS A 66 -0.75 -4.04 15.55
CA LYS A 66 -0.96 -4.38 14.13
C LYS A 66 0.31 -4.89 13.46
N LEU A 67 1.47 -4.32 13.80
CA LEU A 67 2.77 -4.82 13.34
C LEU A 67 3.03 -6.26 13.79
N MET A 68 2.69 -6.60 15.04
CA MET A 68 2.81 -7.98 15.53
C MET A 68 1.91 -8.96 14.76
N TYR A 69 0.68 -8.56 14.43
CA TYR A 69 -0.19 -9.38 13.57
C TYR A 69 0.37 -9.55 12.15
N ALA A 70 0.95 -8.49 11.57
CA ALA A 70 1.58 -8.57 10.25
C ALA A 70 2.80 -9.50 10.24
N LEU A 71 3.63 -9.45 11.29
CA LEU A 71 4.77 -10.36 11.47
C LEU A 71 4.32 -11.82 11.63
N LEU A 72 3.29 -12.06 12.44
CA LEU A 72 2.71 -13.39 12.60
C LEU A 72 2.15 -13.92 11.28
N PHE A 73 1.47 -13.08 10.50
CA PHE A 73 0.96 -13.43 9.19
C PHE A 73 2.08 -13.84 8.23
N LEU A 74 3.17 -13.06 8.15
CA LEU A 74 4.33 -13.42 7.33
C LEU A 74 4.96 -14.75 7.80
N LEU A 75 5.11 -14.96 9.11
CA LEU A 75 5.66 -16.19 9.65
C LEU A 75 4.84 -17.41 9.22
N ILE A 76 3.52 -17.33 9.35
CA ILE A 76 2.60 -18.39 8.92
C ILE A 76 2.71 -18.61 7.40
N ALA A 77 2.76 -17.53 6.61
CA ALA A 77 2.92 -17.61 5.15
C ALA A 77 4.21 -18.34 4.74
N LEU A 78 5.34 -18.02 5.38
CA LEU A 78 6.64 -18.67 5.12
C LEU A 78 6.64 -20.15 5.50
N ILE A 79 5.94 -20.52 6.58
CA ILE A 79 5.77 -21.92 6.98
C ILE A 79 4.95 -22.67 5.92
N ILE A 80 3.81 -22.12 5.49
CA ILE A 80 2.95 -22.72 4.47
C ILE A 80 3.71 -22.92 3.15
N GLN A 81 4.39 -21.87 2.66
CA GLN A 81 5.20 -21.95 1.45
C GLN A 81 6.32 -22.99 1.60
N GLY A 82 7.00 -23.00 2.76
CA GLY A 82 8.07 -23.95 3.05
C GLY A 82 7.64 -25.41 2.93
N PHE A 83 6.46 -25.74 3.48
CA PHE A 83 5.90 -27.07 3.32
C PHE A 83 5.58 -27.39 1.86
N PHE A 84 4.95 -26.47 1.13
CA PHE A 84 4.66 -26.66 -0.29
C PHE A 84 5.91 -26.88 -1.13
N MET A 85 7.00 -26.16 -0.84
CA MET A 85 8.29 -26.36 -1.51
C MET A 85 8.87 -27.76 -1.23
N ILE A 86 8.92 -28.19 0.03
CA ILE A 86 9.44 -29.53 0.40
C ILE A 86 8.61 -30.64 -0.25
N TYR A 87 7.28 -30.51 -0.22
CA TYR A 87 6.41 -31.50 -0.86
C TYR A 87 6.58 -31.51 -2.38
N SER A 88 6.70 -30.35 -3.03
CA SER A 88 6.95 -30.29 -4.47
C SER A 88 8.29 -30.95 -4.85
N ASP A 89 9.34 -30.71 -4.05
CA ASP A 89 10.66 -31.30 -4.28
C ASP A 89 10.67 -32.83 -4.10
N SER A 90 9.79 -33.38 -3.24
CA SER A 90 9.61 -34.84 -3.11
C SER A 90 9.08 -35.51 -4.39
N TYR A 91 8.42 -34.76 -5.27
CA TYR A 91 7.94 -35.23 -6.57
C TYR A 91 8.94 -34.94 -7.71
N TYR A 92 10.08 -34.31 -7.40
CA TYR A 92 11.06 -33.90 -8.40
C TYR A 92 11.78 -35.10 -9.02
N LYS A 93 11.91 -35.11 -10.35
CA LYS A 93 12.63 -36.15 -11.11
C LYS A 93 13.96 -35.60 -11.60
N SER A 94 15.07 -36.07 -11.02
CA SER A 94 16.42 -35.59 -11.32
C SER A 94 16.87 -35.75 -12.78
N ASN A 95 16.29 -36.68 -13.54
CA ASN A 95 16.69 -36.95 -14.93
C ASN A 95 15.90 -36.14 -15.98
N THR A 96 15.29 -35.01 -15.58
CA THR A 96 14.53 -34.16 -16.50
C THR A 96 15.44 -33.07 -17.09
N GLN A 97 15.42 -32.92 -18.41
CA GLN A 97 16.17 -31.86 -19.08
C GLN A 97 15.57 -30.49 -18.77
N PRO A 98 16.41 -29.43 -18.63
CA PRO A 98 15.93 -28.06 -18.42
C PRO A 98 15.08 -27.60 -19.62
N LEU A 99 14.16 -26.66 -19.35
CA LEU A 99 13.42 -26.02 -20.45
C LEU A 99 14.37 -25.17 -21.29
N SER A 100 14.13 -25.15 -22.60
CA SER A 100 14.83 -24.25 -23.51
C SER A 100 14.46 -22.80 -23.21
N ASP A 101 15.42 -21.99 -22.78
CA ASP A 101 15.29 -20.56 -22.59
C ASP A 101 16.21 -19.86 -23.60
N ARG A 102 15.65 -19.00 -24.44
CA ARG A 102 16.39 -18.32 -25.52
C ARG A 102 17.56 -17.49 -25.00
N ILE A 103 17.45 -16.93 -23.79
CA ILE A 103 18.54 -16.18 -23.19
C ILE A 103 19.61 -17.14 -22.69
N HIS A 104 19.23 -18.25 -22.07
CA HIS A 104 20.21 -19.28 -21.65
C HIS A 104 20.93 -19.89 -22.85
N ASP A 105 20.20 -20.19 -23.94
CA ASP A 105 20.74 -20.72 -25.19
C ASP A 105 21.80 -19.78 -25.80
N LEU A 106 21.63 -18.46 -25.64
CA LEU A 106 22.59 -17.46 -26.13
C LEU A 106 23.95 -17.53 -25.41
N PHE A 107 23.93 -17.81 -24.09
CA PHE A 107 25.15 -17.92 -23.29
C PHE A 107 25.73 -19.34 -23.28
N GLY A 108 24.91 -20.37 -23.51
CA GLY A 108 25.26 -21.78 -23.52
C GLY A 108 25.57 -22.36 -22.14
N ASN A 109 26.32 -21.64 -21.30
CA ASN A 109 26.66 -22.02 -19.93
C ASN A 109 26.62 -20.80 -19.00
N PRO A 110 26.27 -20.97 -17.71
CA PRO A 110 26.27 -19.89 -16.75
C PRO A 110 27.70 -19.39 -16.51
N PRO A 111 27.94 -18.05 -16.48
CA PRO A 111 29.26 -17.51 -16.18
C PRO A 111 29.70 -17.85 -14.75
N LYS A 112 30.95 -18.31 -14.59
CA LYS A 112 31.50 -18.74 -13.28
C LYS A 112 31.50 -17.67 -12.19
N TRP A 113 31.49 -16.40 -12.57
CA TRP A 113 31.48 -15.26 -11.64
C TRP A 113 30.08 -14.97 -11.09
N ILE A 114 29.02 -15.47 -11.72
CA ILE A 114 27.66 -15.36 -11.22
C ILE A 114 27.38 -16.54 -10.29
N SER A 115 26.96 -16.22 -9.07
CA SER A 115 26.57 -17.23 -8.09
C SER A 115 25.27 -16.83 -7.41
N TYR A 116 24.57 -17.82 -6.87
CA TYR A 116 23.39 -17.60 -6.04
C TYR A 116 23.69 -16.66 -4.85
N LYS A 117 24.90 -16.79 -4.25
CA LYS A 117 25.38 -15.92 -3.17
C LYS A 117 25.50 -14.45 -3.60
N LEU A 118 25.97 -14.20 -4.82
CA LEU A 118 26.05 -12.84 -5.38
C LEU A 118 24.66 -12.23 -5.52
N SER A 119 23.71 -12.95 -6.11
CA SER A 119 22.31 -12.51 -6.25
C SER A 119 21.69 -12.15 -4.90
N ASN A 120 21.82 -13.02 -3.90
CA ASN A 120 21.32 -12.78 -2.54
C ASN A 120 21.96 -11.55 -1.89
N THR A 121 23.26 -11.34 -2.12
CA THR A 121 23.99 -10.17 -1.59
C THR A 121 23.50 -8.87 -2.22
N LEU A 122 23.26 -8.86 -3.54
CA LEU A 122 22.73 -7.70 -4.25
C LEU A 122 21.32 -7.34 -3.76
N ILE A 123 20.45 -8.33 -3.55
CA ILE A 123 19.13 -8.10 -2.99
C ILE A 123 19.22 -7.62 -1.53
N ALA A 124 20.14 -8.12 -0.73
CA ALA A 124 20.38 -7.61 0.62
C ALA A 124 20.86 -6.15 0.64
N ILE A 125 21.64 -5.73 -0.36
CA ILE A 125 22.00 -4.31 -0.54
C ILE A 125 20.76 -3.48 -0.90
N LEU A 126 19.89 -4.00 -1.77
CA LEU A 126 18.62 -3.35 -2.09
C LEU A 126 17.70 -3.25 -0.86
N THR A 127 17.64 -4.28 0.00
CA THR A 127 16.83 -4.23 1.23
C THR A 127 17.36 -3.20 2.23
N LEU A 128 18.68 -2.96 2.27
CA LEU A 128 19.26 -1.89 3.07
C LEU A 128 18.79 -0.50 2.59
N SER A 129 18.59 -0.32 1.28
CA SER A 129 18.01 0.92 0.74
C SER A 129 16.56 1.12 1.21
N PHE A 130 15.80 0.04 1.41
CA PHE A 130 14.45 0.10 1.97
C PHE A 130 14.44 0.49 3.45
N LEU A 131 15.45 0.08 4.23
CA LEU A 131 15.61 0.51 5.62
C LEU A 131 15.71 2.04 5.75
N LYS A 132 16.26 2.71 4.74
CA LYS A 132 16.26 4.18 4.66
C LYS A 132 14.82 4.73 4.69
N ILE A 133 13.91 4.17 3.92
CA ILE A 133 12.51 4.61 3.87
C ILE A 133 11.86 4.52 5.26
N ILE A 134 12.19 3.47 6.02
CA ILE A 134 11.68 3.27 7.37
C ILE A 134 12.26 4.29 8.36
N LEU A 135 13.57 4.57 8.28
CA LEU A 135 14.26 5.43 9.26
C LEU A 135 14.04 6.93 9.05
N PHE A 136 13.72 7.36 7.82
CA PHE A 136 13.60 8.77 7.44
C PHE A 136 12.15 9.21 7.16
N ASN A 137 11.17 8.46 7.66
CA ASN A 137 9.76 8.86 7.67
C ASN A 137 9.25 9.03 9.11
N SER A 138 8.03 9.55 9.30
CA SER A 138 7.41 9.61 10.63
C SER A 138 7.21 8.19 11.18
N ILE A 139 7.36 8.00 12.50
CA ILE A 139 7.26 6.66 13.13
C ILE A 139 5.93 5.97 12.81
N TYR A 140 4.83 6.73 12.78
CA TYR A 140 3.49 6.23 12.50
C TYR A 140 3.37 5.73 11.06
N LEU A 141 3.89 6.50 10.10
CA LEU A 141 3.94 6.11 8.69
C LEU A 141 4.91 4.95 8.47
N SER A 142 6.08 4.95 9.11
CA SER A 142 7.06 3.87 8.99
C SER A 142 6.52 2.53 9.48
N ILE A 143 5.79 2.50 10.61
CA ILE A 143 5.13 1.27 11.08
C ILE A 143 4.08 0.81 10.06
N ALA A 144 3.27 1.72 9.52
CA ALA A 144 2.29 1.40 8.49
C ALA A 144 2.97 0.82 7.24
N ILE A 145 4.05 1.45 6.72
CA ILE A 145 4.83 0.97 5.57
C ILE A 145 5.35 -0.45 5.80
N ILE A 146 5.88 -0.75 6.99
CA ILE A 146 6.34 -2.11 7.31
C ILE A 146 5.17 -3.09 7.29
N CYS A 147 4.03 -2.77 7.91
CA CYS A 147 2.84 -3.61 7.87
C CYS A 147 2.40 -3.89 6.41
N ARG A 148 2.35 -2.86 5.56
CA ARG A 148 2.02 -2.99 4.12
C ARG A 148 2.96 -3.96 3.43
N PHE A 149 4.26 -3.79 3.63
CA PHE A 149 5.28 -4.66 3.06
C PHE A 149 5.08 -6.11 3.52
N LEU A 150 4.90 -6.35 4.82
CA LEU A 150 4.71 -7.70 5.39
C LEU A 150 3.45 -8.39 4.84
N TYR A 151 2.33 -7.68 4.71
CA TYR A 151 1.11 -8.24 4.13
C TYR A 151 1.27 -8.58 2.65
N ILE A 152 1.85 -7.67 1.85
CA ILE A 152 2.08 -7.90 0.41
C ILE A 152 2.99 -9.12 0.20
N VAL A 153 4.11 -9.17 0.92
CA VAL A 153 5.08 -10.27 0.82
C VAL A 153 4.50 -11.58 1.34
N GLY A 154 3.80 -11.56 2.47
CA GLY A 154 3.15 -12.76 3.03
C GLY A 154 2.07 -13.33 2.10
N SER A 155 1.22 -12.48 1.52
CA SER A 155 0.21 -12.91 0.55
C SER A 155 0.83 -13.52 -0.71
N PHE A 156 1.92 -12.91 -1.20
CA PHE A 156 2.66 -13.46 -2.33
C PHE A 156 3.23 -14.85 -2.03
N TYR A 157 3.85 -15.05 -0.87
CA TYR A 157 4.46 -16.34 -0.53
C TYR A 157 3.45 -17.47 -0.39
N ILE A 158 2.23 -17.20 0.09
CA ILE A 158 1.14 -18.19 0.08
C ILE A 158 0.77 -18.57 -1.36
N ILE A 159 0.56 -17.58 -2.24
CA ILE A 159 0.19 -17.81 -3.65
C ILE A 159 1.30 -18.57 -4.36
N ARG A 160 2.56 -18.13 -4.22
CA ARG A 160 3.74 -18.77 -4.79
C ARG A 160 3.88 -20.21 -4.30
N GLY A 161 3.74 -20.46 -3.00
CA GLY A 161 3.79 -21.80 -2.44
C GLY A 161 2.76 -22.73 -3.09
N LEU A 162 1.52 -22.26 -3.26
CA LEU A 162 0.48 -23.01 -3.96
C LEU A 162 0.84 -23.27 -5.43
N LEU A 163 1.39 -22.29 -6.14
CA LEU A 163 1.82 -22.44 -7.53
C LEU A 163 2.95 -23.48 -7.68
N ILE A 164 3.95 -23.45 -6.80
CA ILE A 164 5.06 -24.42 -6.76
C ILE A 164 4.56 -25.83 -6.43
N TYR A 165 3.54 -25.94 -5.58
CA TYR A 165 2.96 -27.24 -5.25
C TYR A 165 2.15 -27.82 -6.41
N VAL A 166 1.35 -26.99 -7.08
CA VAL A 166 0.48 -27.43 -8.19
C VAL A 166 1.28 -27.71 -9.45
N THR A 167 2.34 -26.96 -9.70
CA THR A 167 3.19 -27.11 -10.90
C THR A 167 4.65 -27.11 -10.47
N SER A 168 5.42 -28.08 -10.97
CA SER A 168 6.88 -28.11 -10.81
C SER A 168 7.54 -28.01 -12.18
N LEU A 169 8.58 -27.18 -12.26
CA LEU A 169 9.43 -27.07 -13.45
C LEU A 169 10.76 -27.80 -13.20
N PRO A 170 11.38 -28.38 -14.25
CA PRO A 170 12.71 -28.98 -14.12
C PRO A 170 13.75 -27.91 -13.80
N ALA A 171 14.78 -28.32 -13.04
CA ALA A 171 15.86 -27.43 -12.63
C ALA A 171 16.61 -26.84 -13.84
N THR A 172 17.05 -25.59 -13.72
CA THR A 172 17.90 -24.95 -14.74
C THR A 172 19.28 -25.61 -14.83
N LEU A 173 19.76 -26.19 -13.72
CA LEU A 173 20.98 -27.01 -13.67
C LEU A 173 20.61 -28.49 -13.46
N GLU A 174 21.16 -29.35 -14.31
CA GLU A 174 20.98 -30.81 -14.24
C GLU A 174 21.55 -31.44 -12.96
N THR A 175 22.43 -30.73 -12.24
CA THR A 175 23.08 -31.23 -11.01
C THR A 175 22.27 -30.99 -9.73
N CYS A 176 21.03 -30.53 -9.84
CA CYS A 176 20.20 -30.20 -8.69
C CYS A 176 19.70 -31.46 -7.97
N LEU A 177 19.98 -31.57 -6.67
CA LEU A 177 19.53 -32.68 -5.82
C LEU A 177 18.33 -32.25 -4.96
N PRO A 178 17.22 -32.99 -4.97
CA PRO A 178 16.06 -32.66 -4.17
C PRO A 178 16.35 -32.80 -2.67
N LEU A 179 15.69 -31.99 -1.85
CA LEU A 179 15.78 -32.07 -0.40
C LEU A 179 15.11 -33.35 0.12
N GLU A 180 15.74 -33.96 1.12
CA GLU A 180 15.16 -35.07 1.86
C GLU A 180 13.98 -34.59 2.71
N SER A 181 12.81 -35.19 2.59
CA SER A 181 11.70 -34.96 3.54
C SER A 181 11.80 -35.95 4.71
N GLY A 182 11.53 -35.49 5.94
CA GLY A 182 11.53 -36.34 7.13
C GLY A 182 10.38 -36.04 8.08
N ASN A 183 10.63 -36.21 9.38
CA ASN A 183 9.66 -35.88 10.44
C ASN A 183 9.28 -34.40 10.44
N PHE A 184 8.11 -34.04 11.02
CA PHE A 184 7.62 -32.67 11.07
C PHE A 184 8.66 -31.64 11.58
N LEU A 185 9.39 -31.97 12.66
CA LEU A 185 10.42 -31.11 13.21
C LEU A 185 11.62 -30.94 12.26
N PHE A 186 11.98 -32.00 11.53
CA PHE A 186 13.05 -31.95 10.53
C PHE A 186 12.65 -31.07 9.34
N ASN A 187 11.40 -31.19 8.88
CA ASN A 187 10.86 -30.33 7.84
C ASN A 187 10.79 -28.87 8.31
N LEU A 188 10.41 -28.60 9.57
CA LEU A 188 10.43 -27.24 10.12
C LEU A 188 11.86 -26.63 10.12
N LEU A 189 12.87 -27.42 10.48
CA LEU A 189 14.28 -26.99 10.40
C LEU A 189 14.72 -26.73 8.96
N GLN A 190 14.26 -27.54 8.00
CA GLN A 190 14.51 -27.28 6.59
C GLN A 190 13.85 -26.00 6.11
N ILE A 191 12.62 -25.71 6.52
CA ILE A 191 11.93 -24.45 6.19
C ILE A 191 12.76 -23.26 6.67
N ILE A 192 13.34 -23.34 7.87
CA ILE A 192 14.25 -22.29 8.37
C ILE A 192 15.50 -22.18 7.48
N LYS A 193 16.12 -23.30 7.09
CA LYS A 193 17.29 -23.32 6.19
C LYS A 193 16.99 -22.74 4.81
N ILE A 194 15.82 -23.05 4.25
CA ILE A 194 15.37 -22.52 2.95
C ILE A 194 15.19 -21.01 3.06
N ASN A 195 14.44 -20.53 4.06
CA ASN A 195 14.19 -19.10 4.25
C ASN A 195 15.46 -18.30 4.60
N THR A 196 16.46 -18.94 5.21
CA THR A 196 17.78 -18.33 5.48
C THR A 196 18.76 -18.45 4.31
N ASN A 197 18.32 -18.97 3.16
CA ASN A 197 19.14 -19.20 1.96
C ASN A 197 20.37 -20.08 2.20
N LEU A 198 20.30 -21.00 3.17
CA LEU A 198 21.37 -21.96 3.46
C LEU A 198 21.29 -23.21 2.57
N VAL A 199 20.10 -23.51 2.03
CA VAL A 199 19.83 -24.66 1.16
C VAL A 199 19.00 -24.19 -0.03
N TYR A 200 19.26 -24.77 -1.21
CA TYR A 200 18.50 -24.51 -2.44
C TYR A 200 17.47 -25.61 -2.67
N VAL A 201 16.32 -25.27 -3.25
CA VAL A 201 15.23 -26.21 -3.59
C VAL A 201 15.14 -26.32 -5.10
N CYS A 202 15.09 -27.55 -5.64
CA CYS A 202 15.11 -27.76 -7.09
C CYS A 202 13.78 -27.40 -7.76
N ALA A 203 12.67 -27.63 -7.08
CA ALA A 203 11.34 -27.25 -7.55
C ALA A 203 11.04 -25.73 -7.48
N ASP A 204 11.95 -24.90 -6.94
CA ASP A 204 11.71 -23.46 -6.73
C ASP A 204 11.98 -22.59 -7.98
N LEU A 205 11.25 -22.87 -9.07
CA LEU A 205 11.45 -22.23 -10.38
C LEU A 205 10.16 -21.65 -10.98
N ILE A 206 9.11 -21.56 -10.17
CA ILE A 206 7.84 -20.93 -10.55
C ILE A 206 7.58 -19.72 -9.65
N VAL A 207 7.43 -18.58 -10.31
CA VAL A 207 7.35 -17.23 -9.77
C VAL A 207 8.54 -16.90 -8.85
N SER A 208 9.62 -16.37 -9.43
CA SER A 208 10.88 -16.08 -8.75
C SER A 208 10.71 -15.12 -7.56
N GLY A 209 11.07 -15.59 -6.37
CA GLY A 209 11.05 -14.79 -5.13
C GLY A 209 12.05 -13.64 -5.14
N HIS A 210 13.21 -13.82 -5.77
CA HIS A 210 14.23 -12.77 -5.94
C HIS A 210 13.73 -11.64 -6.84
N SER A 211 13.11 -12.02 -7.96
CA SER A 211 12.52 -11.05 -8.89
C SER A 211 11.37 -10.27 -8.24
N PHE A 212 10.46 -10.97 -7.56
CA PHE A 212 9.36 -10.36 -6.83
C PHE A 212 9.87 -9.40 -5.73
N SER A 213 10.81 -9.84 -4.89
CA SER A 213 11.35 -9.01 -3.81
C SER A 213 12.00 -7.73 -4.36
N THR A 214 12.80 -7.85 -5.41
CA THR A 214 13.42 -6.72 -6.11
C THR A 214 12.37 -5.74 -6.63
N THR A 215 11.29 -6.27 -7.24
CA THR A 215 10.19 -5.46 -7.76
C THR A 215 9.44 -4.73 -6.66
N ILE A 216 9.14 -5.40 -5.55
CA ILE A 216 8.48 -4.77 -4.40
C ILE A 216 9.34 -3.65 -3.83
N PHE A 217 10.64 -3.87 -3.61
CA PHE A 217 11.52 -2.80 -3.12
C PHE A 217 11.60 -1.61 -4.08
N LEU A 218 11.66 -1.87 -5.38
CA LEU A 218 11.61 -0.84 -6.42
C LEU A 218 10.32 -0.02 -6.34
N MET A 219 9.16 -0.68 -6.24
CA MET A 219 7.86 0.00 -6.18
C MET A 219 7.68 0.83 -4.92
N PHE A 220 8.07 0.30 -3.75
CA PHE A 220 8.08 1.07 -2.51
C PHE A 220 9.02 2.28 -2.62
N SER A 221 10.19 2.14 -3.25
CA SER A 221 11.09 3.25 -3.48
C SER A 221 10.49 4.30 -4.42
N PHE A 222 9.76 3.89 -5.46
CA PHE A 222 9.09 4.83 -6.36
C PHE A 222 7.96 5.59 -5.70
N TYR A 223 7.23 4.96 -4.77
CA TYR A 223 6.09 5.55 -4.10
C TYR A 223 6.50 6.46 -2.92
N TYR A 224 7.39 6.00 -2.05
CA TYR A 224 7.73 6.71 -0.80
C TYR A 224 8.97 7.61 -0.86
N ILE A 225 9.69 7.66 -1.98
CA ILE A 225 10.82 8.58 -2.16
C ILE A 225 10.40 9.63 -3.19
N ASN A 226 10.69 10.91 -2.96
CA ASN A 226 10.42 11.96 -3.94
C ASN A 226 11.64 12.27 -4.84
N ASN A 227 12.86 11.89 -4.41
CA ASN A 227 14.09 12.18 -5.16
C ASN A 227 14.23 11.30 -6.42
N VAL A 228 14.15 11.93 -7.60
CA VAL A 228 14.25 11.30 -8.92
C VAL A 228 15.60 10.60 -9.15
N ILE A 229 16.71 11.16 -8.67
CA ILE A 229 18.04 10.57 -8.85
C ILE A 229 18.13 9.23 -8.12
N ILE A 230 17.62 9.18 -6.89
CA ILE A 230 17.58 7.94 -6.10
C ILE A 230 16.68 6.90 -6.78
N LYS A 231 15.52 7.30 -7.30
CA LYS A 231 14.65 6.40 -8.07
C LYS A 231 15.39 5.81 -9.28
N PHE A 232 16.11 6.64 -10.03
CA PHE A 232 16.88 6.19 -11.18
C PHE A 232 17.99 5.19 -10.80
N ILE A 233 18.73 5.46 -9.71
CA ILE A 233 19.76 4.55 -9.20
C ILE A 233 19.16 3.20 -8.78
N ILE A 234 18.04 3.21 -8.05
CA ILE A 234 17.37 1.98 -7.61
C ILE A 234 16.81 1.20 -8.81
N PHE A 235 16.28 1.89 -9.81
CA PHE A 235 15.79 1.30 -11.05
C PHE A 235 16.91 0.59 -11.82
N THR A 236 18.02 1.28 -12.08
CA THR A 236 19.16 0.67 -12.80
C THR A 236 19.77 -0.48 -12.02
N PHE A 237 19.86 -0.38 -10.69
CA PHE A 237 20.31 -1.47 -9.83
C PHE A 237 19.36 -2.68 -9.88
N SER A 238 18.05 -2.45 -9.92
CA SER A 238 17.04 -3.51 -10.06
C SER A 238 17.16 -4.22 -11.42
N CYS A 239 17.34 -3.46 -12.52
CA CYS A 239 17.60 -4.03 -13.84
C CYS A 239 18.86 -4.91 -13.85
N PHE A 240 19.91 -4.48 -13.15
CA PHE A 240 21.14 -5.25 -13.00
C PHE A 240 20.93 -6.56 -12.24
N ILE A 241 20.13 -6.55 -11.16
CA ILE A 241 19.76 -7.76 -10.42
C ILE A 241 19.00 -8.74 -11.32
N TYR A 242 18.00 -8.27 -12.08
CA TYR A 242 17.26 -9.14 -13.00
C TYR A 242 18.17 -9.78 -14.05
N ALA A 243 19.10 -9.02 -14.61
CA ALA A 243 20.07 -9.54 -15.57
C ALA A 243 20.96 -10.63 -14.95
N ILE A 244 21.44 -10.43 -13.71
CA ILE A 244 22.26 -11.44 -13.01
C ILE A 244 21.49 -12.72 -12.74
N ILE A 245 20.21 -12.62 -12.36
CA ILE A 245 19.38 -13.80 -12.09
C ILE A 245 19.20 -14.66 -13.35
N ILE A 246 18.95 -14.01 -14.49
CA ILE A 246 18.75 -14.70 -15.78
C ILE A 246 20.07 -15.26 -16.31
N ILE A 247 21.11 -14.42 -16.43
CA ILE A 247 22.40 -14.83 -17.01
C ILE A 247 23.09 -15.88 -16.12
N GLY A 248 22.83 -15.87 -14.81
CA GLY A 248 23.33 -16.86 -13.86
C GLY A 248 22.64 -18.23 -13.93
N PHE A 249 21.63 -18.39 -14.80
CA PHE A 249 20.78 -19.58 -14.89
C PHE A 249 20.15 -19.92 -13.54
N ILE A 250 19.92 -18.91 -12.68
CA ILE A 250 19.31 -19.12 -11.36
C ILE A 250 17.81 -19.36 -11.54
N HIS A 251 17.17 -18.55 -12.39
CA HIS A 251 15.77 -18.70 -12.76
C HIS A 251 15.61 -18.54 -14.28
N TYR A 252 14.56 -19.14 -14.83
CA TYR A 252 14.17 -18.90 -16.22
C TYR A 252 13.74 -17.44 -16.42
N THR A 253 13.91 -16.94 -17.65
CA THR A 253 13.51 -15.58 -18.04
C THR A 253 12.01 -15.37 -17.83
N SER A 254 11.18 -16.35 -18.21
CA SER A 254 9.72 -16.32 -18.01
C SER A 254 9.35 -16.20 -16.53
N ASP A 255 10.10 -16.89 -15.68
CA ASP A 255 9.91 -16.88 -14.23
C ASP A 255 10.25 -15.51 -13.62
N VAL A 256 11.36 -14.90 -14.06
CA VAL A 256 11.73 -13.54 -13.65
C VAL A 256 10.67 -12.53 -14.07
N LEU A 257 10.15 -12.62 -15.30
CA LEU A 257 9.08 -11.74 -15.81
C LEU A 257 7.78 -11.90 -15.01
N LEU A 258 7.38 -13.14 -14.70
CA LEU A 258 6.23 -13.42 -13.85
C LEU A 258 6.41 -12.78 -12.46
N GLY A 259 7.60 -12.90 -11.85
CA GLY A 259 7.91 -12.23 -10.59
C GLY A 259 7.73 -10.71 -10.64
N ILE A 260 8.13 -10.06 -11.74
CA ILE A 260 7.94 -8.62 -11.96
C ILE A 260 6.45 -8.28 -12.07
N ILE A 261 5.71 -9.01 -12.92
CA ILE A 261 4.29 -8.75 -13.14
C ILE A 261 3.49 -8.93 -11.85
N PHE A 262 3.73 -10.01 -11.09
CA PHE A 262 3.09 -10.25 -9.81
C PHE A 262 3.48 -9.17 -8.77
N GLY A 263 4.74 -8.74 -8.74
CA GLY A 263 5.21 -7.66 -7.86
C GLY A 263 4.48 -6.35 -8.12
N VAL A 264 4.41 -5.91 -9.38
CA VAL A 264 3.67 -4.72 -9.82
C VAL A 264 2.20 -4.84 -9.44
N PHE A 265 1.57 -5.97 -9.80
CA PHE A 265 0.14 -6.20 -9.56
C PHE A 265 -0.21 -6.14 -8.07
N MET A 266 0.50 -6.89 -7.22
CA MET A 266 0.23 -6.95 -5.78
C MET A 266 0.44 -5.59 -5.11
N PHE A 267 1.50 -4.87 -5.48
CA PHE A 267 1.77 -3.53 -4.96
C PHE A 267 0.67 -2.55 -5.36
N SER A 268 0.34 -2.47 -6.66
CA SER A 268 -0.66 -1.54 -7.18
C SER A 268 -2.05 -1.87 -6.64
N PHE A 269 -2.43 -3.14 -6.60
CA PHE A 269 -3.72 -3.57 -6.06
C PHE A 269 -3.87 -3.14 -4.60
N TYR A 270 -2.84 -3.37 -3.78
CA TYR A 270 -2.86 -2.98 -2.38
C TYR A 270 -3.02 -1.46 -2.19
N HIS A 271 -2.21 -0.66 -2.89
CA HIS A 271 -2.24 0.81 -2.73
C HIS A 271 -3.50 1.44 -3.33
N ILE A 272 -4.03 0.94 -4.45
CA ILE A 272 -5.31 1.40 -5.00
C ILE A 272 -6.44 1.14 -4.01
N MET A 273 -6.48 -0.06 -3.40
CA MET A 273 -7.51 -0.39 -2.43
C MET A 273 -7.38 0.43 -1.14
N LEU A 274 -6.15 0.77 -0.73
CA LEU A 274 -5.88 1.69 0.36
C LEU A 274 -6.43 3.09 0.09
N ASP A 275 -6.11 3.68 -1.08
CA ASP A 275 -6.56 5.02 -1.46
C ASP A 275 -8.08 5.11 -1.57
N ILE A 276 -8.73 4.10 -2.15
CA ILE A 276 -10.21 4.10 -2.21
C ILE A 276 -10.82 3.95 -0.81
N SER A 277 -10.20 3.15 0.07
CA SER A 277 -10.67 2.97 1.44
C SER A 277 -10.53 4.24 2.28
N SER A 278 -9.41 4.97 2.15
CA SER A 278 -9.18 6.23 2.87
C SER A 278 -10.19 7.28 2.41
N GLN A 279 -10.38 7.45 1.10
CA GLN A 279 -11.38 8.34 0.54
C GLN A 279 -12.78 7.99 1.05
N TYR A 280 -13.18 6.72 0.97
CA TYR A 280 -14.49 6.29 1.45
C TYR A 280 -14.71 6.56 2.95
N TYR A 281 -13.69 6.34 3.78
CA TYR A 281 -13.75 6.62 5.21
C TYR A 281 -13.94 8.12 5.49
N ILE A 282 -13.09 8.95 4.85
CA ILE A 282 -13.15 10.42 4.95
C ILE A 282 -14.53 10.92 4.50
N PHE A 283 -15.03 10.47 3.34
CA PHE A 283 -16.36 10.83 2.87
C PHE A 283 -17.47 10.43 3.84
N ASN A 284 -17.45 9.20 4.36
CA ASN A 284 -18.48 8.75 5.30
C ASN A 284 -18.46 9.53 6.63
N LYS A 285 -17.27 9.82 7.17
CA LYS A 285 -17.13 10.52 8.46
C LYS A 285 -17.56 11.98 8.36
N LEU A 286 -17.27 12.64 7.23
CA LEU A 286 -17.58 14.06 7.04
C LEU A 286 -19.04 14.31 6.64
N PHE A 287 -19.59 13.48 5.77
CA PHE A 287 -20.91 13.71 5.19
C PHE A 287 -22.03 13.00 5.94
N GLU A 288 -21.73 12.32 7.06
CA GLU A 288 -22.68 11.50 7.83
C GLU A 288 -23.71 10.84 6.90
N ILE A 289 -23.25 9.96 6.00
CA ILE A 289 -24.10 9.30 4.98
C ILE A 289 -25.13 8.32 5.62
N LYS A 290 -25.41 8.49 6.92
CA LYS A 290 -26.62 8.00 7.57
C LYS A 290 -27.86 8.84 7.23
N ILE A 291 -27.74 10.10 6.84
CA ILE A 291 -28.89 10.98 6.59
C ILE A 291 -29.51 10.77 5.18
N ILE A 292 -28.74 10.26 4.21
CA ILE A 292 -29.20 10.07 2.81
C ILE A 292 -29.87 8.71 2.59
N SER A 293 -29.94 7.85 3.60
CA SER A 293 -30.63 6.55 3.48
C SER A 293 -32.14 6.63 3.75
N ASN A 294 -32.65 7.71 4.36
CA ASN A 294 -34.04 7.76 4.81
C ASN A 294 -35.00 8.42 3.81
N ASN A 295 -34.48 9.02 2.74
CA ASN A 295 -35.29 9.45 1.61
C ASN A 295 -35.28 8.36 0.54
N LYS A 296 -36.47 7.97 0.07
CA LYS A 296 -36.80 6.90 -0.89
C LYS A 296 -36.15 7.04 -2.29
N ASN A 297 -35.08 7.80 -2.45
CA ASN A 297 -34.32 7.88 -3.69
C ASN A 297 -33.07 7.03 -3.55
N ILE A 298 -33.13 5.83 -4.12
CA ILE A 298 -32.05 4.86 -4.20
C ILE A 298 -30.94 5.47 -5.08
N HIS A 299 -30.09 6.29 -4.48
CA HIS A 299 -28.87 6.72 -5.16
C HIS A 299 -27.98 5.50 -5.29
N ALA A 300 -27.67 5.17 -6.54
CA ALA A 300 -26.91 3.98 -6.86
C ALA A 300 -25.51 4.12 -6.26
N LYS A 301 -25.12 3.14 -5.42
CA LYS A 301 -23.80 3.13 -4.76
C LYS A 301 -22.69 3.35 -5.80
N PRO A 302 -21.58 4.02 -5.43
CA PRO A 302 -20.44 4.21 -6.32
C PRO A 302 -20.01 2.88 -6.95
N PHE A 303 -19.54 2.91 -8.21
CA PHE A 303 -19.23 1.70 -8.98
C PHE A 303 -18.31 0.72 -8.22
N PHE A 304 -17.29 1.24 -7.52
CA PHE A 304 -16.38 0.44 -6.71
C PHE A 304 -17.07 -0.29 -5.54
N LEU A 305 -18.16 0.26 -4.98
CA LEU A 305 -18.96 -0.42 -3.96
C LEU A 305 -19.84 -1.55 -4.52
N ARG A 306 -20.01 -1.63 -5.84
CA ARG A 306 -20.79 -2.70 -6.50
C ARG A 306 -19.95 -3.96 -6.67
N PHE A 307 -18.64 -3.83 -6.84
CA PHE A 307 -17.75 -4.97 -6.98
C PHE A 307 -17.58 -5.72 -5.64
N PHE A 308 -17.99 -7.00 -5.61
CA PHE A 308 -18.01 -7.80 -4.38
C PHE A 308 -16.62 -7.96 -3.76
N VAL A 309 -15.60 -8.23 -4.58
CA VAL A 309 -14.23 -8.42 -4.10
C VAL A 309 -13.68 -7.13 -3.50
N ALA A 310 -13.91 -5.97 -4.14
CA ALA A 310 -13.51 -4.67 -3.57
C ALA A 310 -14.18 -4.42 -2.21
N ARG A 311 -15.46 -4.78 -2.03
CA ARG A 311 -16.15 -4.65 -0.73
C ARG A 311 -15.50 -5.47 0.40
N ILE A 312 -14.95 -6.63 0.09
CA ILE A 312 -14.21 -7.43 1.07
C ILE A 312 -12.93 -6.68 1.47
N PHE A 313 -12.15 -6.23 0.48
CA PHE A 313 -10.90 -5.51 0.73
C PHE A 313 -11.11 -4.16 1.44
N PHE A 314 -12.21 -3.44 1.17
CA PHE A 314 -12.56 -2.20 1.87
C PHE A 314 -12.82 -2.38 3.37
N LYS A 315 -13.18 -3.58 3.82
CA LYS A 315 -13.29 -3.87 5.25
C LYS A 315 -11.97 -4.33 5.84
N ILE A 316 -11.23 -5.12 5.07
CA ILE A 316 -9.99 -5.75 5.54
C ILE A 316 -8.85 -4.72 5.65
N ILE A 317 -8.60 -3.91 4.62
CA ILE A 317 -7.42 -3.01 4.58
C ILE A 317 -7.44 -1.98 5.72
N PRO A 318 -8.55 -1.23 5.96
CA PRO A 318 -8.59 -0.30 7.08
C PRO A 318 -8.38 -0.98 8.43
N TYR A 319 -8.85 -2.22 8.58
CA TYR A 319 -8.67 -3.01 9.79
C TYR A 319 -7.21 -3.48 9.95
N LEU A 320 -6.55 -3.91 8.87
CA LEU A 320 -5.17 -4.40 8.89
C LEU A 320 -4.18 -3.27 9.23
N GLU A 321 -4.38 -2.08 8.67
CA GLU A 321 -3.50 -0.93 8.92
C GLU A 321 -3.86 -0.12 10.15
N GLY A 322 -5.12 -0.21 10.62
CA GLY A 322 -5.64 0.75 11.61
C GLY A 322 -5.89 2.14 11.01
N LEU A 323 -6.20 2.20 9.71
CA LEU A 323 -6.39 3.44 8.94
C LEU A 323 -7.35 4.42 9.61
N ASN A 324 -8.44 3.90 10.18
CA ASN A 324 -9.45 4.72 10.88
C ASN A 324 -8.81 5.51 12.03
N TYR A 325 -7.94 4.89 12.83
CA TYR A 325 -7.28 5.54 13.96
C TYR A 325 -6.29 6.63 13.50
N THR A 326 -5.56 6.36 12.42
CA THR A 326 -4.62 7.33 11.82
C THR A 326 -5.37 8.55 11.26
N LEU A 327 -6.45 8.31 10.52
CA LEU A 327 -7.28 9.38 9.96
C LEU A 327 -8.01 10.17 11.05
N ASP A 328 -8.55 9.49 12.07
CA ASP A 328 -9.20 10.15 13.21
C ASP A 328 -8.25 11.07 13.96
N TYR A 329 -7.01 10.62 14.17
CA TYR A 329 -5.97 11.43 14.79
C TYR A 329 -5.58 12.63 13.91
N ALA A 330 -5.52 12.47 12.58
CA ALA A 330 -5.19 13.53 11.63
C ALA A 330 -6.31 14.57 11.44
N ILE A 331 -7.58 14.16 11.54
CA ILE A 331 -8.75 15.06 11.44
C ILE A 331 -8.88 15.95 12.69
N ASN A 332 -8.41 15.49 13.85
CA ASN A 332 -8.56 16.22 15.10
C ASN A 332 -7.72 17.50 15.14
N LYS A 333 -8.40 18.64 15.19
CA LYS A 333 -7.82 19.99 15.14
C LYS A 333 -6.91 20.33 16.32
N ASN A 334 -7.01 19.60 17.43
CA ASN A 334 -6.20 19.83 18.62
C ASN A 334 -4.86 19.08 18.60
N ASN A 335 -4.63 18.21 17.61
CA ASN A 335 -3.42 17.40 17.52
C ASN A 335 -2.33 18.11 16.71
N ASP A 336 -1.07 17.80 17.02
CA ASP A 336 0.09 18.39 16.36
C ASP A 336 0.17 17.85 14.91
N LEU A 337 -0.12 18.70 13.93
CA LEU A 337 -0.08 18.35 12.50
C LEU A 337 1.33 17.91 12.05
N SER A 338 2.39 18.32 12.77
CA SER A 338 3.78 17.95 12.48
C SER A 338 4.11 16.47 12.75
N THR A 339 3.17 15.72 13.33
CA THR A 339 3.35 14.31 13.69
C THR A 339 3.55 13.41 12.45
N PHE A 340 2.93 13.75 11.32
CA PHE A 340 2.99 12.95 10.08
C PHE A 340 3.85 13.56 8.97
N CYS A 341 3.76 14.87 8.75
CA CYS A 341 4.51 15.59 7.71
C CYS A 341 5.00 16.96 8.23
N ASN A 342 6.08 17.46 7.66
CA ASN A 342 6.48 18.87 7.80
C ASN A 342 5.72 19.74 6.79
N CYS A 343 4.40 19.58 6.72
CA CYS A 343 3.56 20.43 5.89
C CYS A 343 3.64 21.87 6.45
N ASP A 344 4.01 22.86 5.63
CA ASP A 344 4.29 24.23 6.09
C ASP A 344 3.16 24.77 6.97
N HIS A 345 3.56 25.30 8.14
CA HIS A 345 2.69 25.97 9.11
C HIS A 345 2.28 27.37 8.60
N ASP A 346 1.84 27.48 7.35
CA ASP A 346 1.26 28.74 6.91
C ASP A 346 -0.02 28.95 7.73
N ASN A 347 0.07 29.94 8.63
CA ASN A 347 -0.90 30.32 9.66
C ASN A 347 -2.28 30.75 9.11
N ASN A 348 -2.51 30.57 7.81
CA ASN A 348 -3.83 30.62 7.22
C ASN A 348 -4.40 29.21 7.25
N LYS A 349 -5.38 29.00 8.11
CA LYS A 349 -6.23 27.80 8.19
C LYS A 349 -6.68 27.38 6.78
N ILE A 350 -5.87 26.59 6.06
CA ILE A 350 -6.32 25.89 4.87
C ILE A 350 -7.43 25.00 5.42
N PRO A 351 -8.69 25.21 5.00
CA PRO A 351 -9.76 24.39 5.50
C PRO A 351 -9.42 22.95 5.13
N LEU A 352 -9.67 22.01 6.04
CA LEU A 352 -9.45 20.58 5.81
C LEU A 352 -10.11 20.11 4.49
N PHE A 353 -11.10 20.88 4.02
CA PHE A 353 -11.77 20.75 2.73
C PHE A 353 -11.96 22.10 2.04
N SER A 354 -11.75 22.14 0.73
CA SER A 354 -12.25 23.21 -0.13
C SER A 354 -13.31 22.65 -1.08
N PHE A 355 -14.47 23.29 -1.11
CA PHE A 355 -15.51 23.03 -2.08
C PHE A 355 -15.39 24.08 -3.18
N TYR A 356 -15.17 23.64 -4.41
CA TYR A 356 -15.23 24.52 -5.57
C TYR A 356 -16.17 23.94 -6.61
N LYS A 357 -17.08 24.79 -7.11
CA LYS A 357 -17.90 24.48 -8.27
C LYS A 357 -17.19 25.11 -9.48
N PRO A 358 -16.59 24.30 -10.37
CA PRO A 358 -16.00 24.82 -11.60
C PRO A 358 -17.05 25.48 -12.46
N ILE A 359 -16.70 26.64 -13.02
CA ILE A 359 -17.58 27.47 -13.85
C ILE A 359 -18.00 26.73 -15.14
N THR A 360 -17.24 25.70 -15.53
CA THR A 360 -17.43 24.94 -16.77
C THR A 360 -18.07 23.56 -16.57
N GLU A 361 -18.21 23.06 -15.34
CA GLU A 361 -18.84 21.76 -15.07
C GLU A 361 -19.72 21.82 -13.81
N ASP A 362 -20.96 21.33 -13.90
CA ASP A 362 -21.85 21.13 -12.75
C ASP A 362 -21.40 19.96 -11.84
N LYS A 363 -20.10 19.87 -11.55
CA LYS A 363 -19.51 18.88 -10.64
C LYS A 363 -18.97 19.60 -9.41
N ILE A 364 -19.41 19.20 -8.22
CA ILE A 364 -18.79 19.67 -6.98
C ILE A 364 -17.47 18.92 -6.83
N ILE A 365 -16.36 19.63 -6.93
CA ILE A 365 -15.03 19.07 -6.65
C ILE A 365 -14.78 19.23 -5.15
N ILE A 366 -14.43 18.12 -4.50
CA ILE A 366 -14.11 18.06 -3.09
C ILE A 366 -12.60 17.85 -2.99
N ASN A 367 -11.86 18.93 -2.71
CA ASN A 367 -10.43 18.83 -2.41
C ASN A 367 -10.26 18.70 -0.90
N TYR A 368 -9.61 17.61 -0.47
CA TYR A 368 -9.18 17.42 0.92
C TYR A 368 -7.73 17.89 1.09
N SER A 369 -7.34 18.26 2.31
CA SER A 369 -6.01 18.80 2.57
C SER A 369 -4.90 17.79 2.26
N ASP A 370 -3.77 18.29 1.74
CA ASP A 370 -2.57 17.47 1.50
C ASP A 370 -2.06 16.80 2.79
N HIS A 371 -2.33 17.39 3.95
CA HIS A 371 -2.03 16.80 5.26
C HIS A 371 -2.73 15.45 5.49
N LEU A 372 -4.01 15.33 5.11
CA LEU A 372 -4.76 14.08 5.22
C LEU A 372 -4.16 13.00 4.30
N TYR A 373 -3.78 13.39 3.08
CA TYR A 373 -3.11 12.48 2.16
C TYR A 373 -1.76 12.02 2.71
N HIS A 374 -0.92 12.96 3.15
CA HIS A 374 0.40 12.66 3.72
C HIS A 374 0.34 11.83 5.00
N SER A 375 -0.76 11.90 5.77
CA SER A 375 -0.93 11.11 6.99
C SER A 375 -0.87 9.59 6.75
N TYR A 376 -1.35 9.12 5.60
CA TYR A 376 -1.40 7.70 5.28
C TYR A 376 -0.53 7.30 4.07
N ALA A 377 -0.34 8.18 3.08
CA ALA A 377 0.47 7.92 1.90
C ALA A 377 1.93 8.41 2.04
N GLY A 378 2.17 9.40 2.90
CA GLY A 378 3.46 10.10 3.03
C GLY A 378 3.64 11.22 2.00
N ASP A 379 4.59 12.12 2.27
CA ASP A 379 4.98 13.24 1.41
C ASP A 379 6.20 12.90 0.50
N GLY A 380 6.79 11.73 0.71
CA GLY A 380 7.98 11.27 0.01
C GLY A 380 9.26 12.05 0.33
N THR A 381 9.21 12.99 1.29
CA THR A 381 10.38 13.81 1.66
C THR A 381 11.18 13.13 2.77
N ILE A 382 12.50 13.37 2.80
CA ILE A 382 13.36 12.79 3.83
C ILE A 382 13.14 13.59 5.12
N ASN A 383 12.44 12.98 6.07
CA ASN A 383 12.03 13.62 7.31
C ASN A 383 12.72 12.97 8.52
N PHE A 384 13.43 13.75 9.34
CA PHE A 384 14.07 13.28 10.58
C PHE A 384 13.09 13.11 11.76
N LEU A 385 11.80 13.03 11.48
CA LEU A 385 10.70 12.96 12.47
C LEU A 385 10.84 11.73 13.38
N PHE A 386 11.28 10.59 12.86
CA PHE A 386 11.61 9.39 13.65
C PHE A 386 12.64 9.67 14.76
N TRP A 387 13.73 10.37 14.45
CA TRP A 387 14.79 10.70 15.42
C TRP A 387 14.33 11.72 16.46
N LYS A 388 13.48 12.67 16.05
CA LYS A 388 12.83 13.62 16.97
C LYS A 388 11.98 12.89 18.01
N PHE A 389 11.16 11.91 17.57
CA PHE A 389 10.33 11.08 18.44
C PHE A 389 11.16 10.25 19.44
N LEU A 390 12.22 9.57 18.97
CA LEU A 390 13.13 8.80 19.84
C LEU A 390 13.78 9.67 20.92
N LYS A 391 14.16 10.91 20.59
CA LYS A 391 14.73 11.87 21.54
C LYS A 391 13.71 12.28 22.62
N THR A 392 12.44 12.39 22.26
CA THR A 392 11.34 12.72 23.19
C THR A 392 11.09 11.57 24.17
N ILE A 393 11.04 10.32 23.70
CA ILE A 393 10.91 9.13 24.57
C ILE A 393 12.08 9.04 25.56
N LYS A 394 13.31 9.22 25.09
CA LYS A 394 14.50 9.16 25.96
C LYS A 394 14.48 10.22 27.06
N LYS A 395 13.92 11.41 26.79
CA LYS A 395 13.72 12.46 27.80
C LYS A 395 12.59 12.14 28.77
N GLY A 396 11.54 11.44 28.32
CA GLY A 396 10.42 11.02 29.15
C GLY A 396 10.75 9.88 30.13
N LEU A 397 11.70 9.01 29.77
CA LEU A 397 12.20 7.92 30.64
C LEU A 397 13.19 8.37 31.74
N HIS A 398 13.68 9.61 31.66
CA HIS A 398 14.59 10.22 32.65
C HIS A 398 13.89 11.18 33.62
N LYS A 399 12.56 11.28 33.54
CA LYS A 399 11.69 11.86 34.57
C LYS A 399 10.95 10.72 35.25
#